data_AF-A0A850B7R2-F1
#
_entry.id   AF-A0A850B7R2-F1
#
_cell.length_a   1.000
_cell.length_b   1.000
_cell.length_c   1.000
_cell.angle_alpha   90.00
_cell.angle_beta   90.00
_cell.angle_gamma   90.00
#
_symmetry.space_group_name_H-M   'P 1'
#
loop_
_entity.id
_entity.type
_entity.pdbx_description
1 polymer ?
#
loop_
_entity_poly.entity_id
_entity_poly.type
_entity_poly.pdbx_seq_one_letter_code
_entity_poly.pdbx_strand_id
1 'polypeptide(L)'
;MRLGVLGPAQGDLPALAVRVQRLLDEQHAEKVIYLADDDALEHIVASWARGIVGDDDMDEHAVFERAATRCTMASSEAIDEFVASERARLRLKVLVSLPETRRLNELLGGRVALFVYDGDALNEDDLAGASLVVFGKSEEPVLKRVGARLHIAPGAIDSKTGGCALLDDGSGSIRIEIVSSSGEVTAREIMAAPSAAARMWAHGNSKL
;
A
#
# COMPACT_ATOMS: atom_id res chain seq x y z
N MET A 1 3.23 9.47 6.39
CA MET A 1 2.61 8.49 5.49
C MET A 1 2.50 7.17 6.22
N ARG A 2 1.30 6.61 6.22
CA ARG A 2 1.00 5.28 6.76
C ARG A 2 0.57 4.35 5.63
N LEU A 3 1.39 3.36 5.32
CA LEU A 3 1.22 2.46 4.19
C LEU A 3 0.84 1.06 4.69
N GLY A 4 -0.32 0.57 4.24
CA GLY A 4 -0.73 -0.81 4.40
C GLY A 4 -0.13 -1.69 3.30
N VAL A 5 0.24 -2.91 3.63
CA VAL A 5 0.70 -3.91 2.67
C VAL A 5 -0.04 -5.22 2.94
N LEU A 6 -0.57 -5.82 1.89
CA LEU A 6 -1.29 -7.07 1.93
C LEU A 6 -0.50 -8.13 1.18
N GLY A 7 -0.42 -9.33 1.75
CA GLY A 7 0.10 -10.49 1.03
C GLY A 7 -0.96 -11.16 0.16
N PRO A 8 -0.58 -12.22 -0.58
CA PRO A 8 -1.45 -12.89 -1.54
C PRO A 8 -2.73 -13.43 -0.93
N ALA A 9 -3.85 -13.28 -1.65
CA ALA A 9 -5.15 -13.74 -1.20
C ALA A 9 -5.29 -15.27 -1.23
N GLN A 10 -4.56 -15.95 -2.13
CA GLN A 10 -4.68 -17.39 -2.36
C GLN A 10 -6.13 -17.85 -2.63
N GLY A 11 -6.93 -16.98 -3.24
CA GLY A 11 -8.35 -17.22 -3.52
C GLY A 11 -9.32 -16.85 -2.39
N ASP A 12 -8.85 -16.47 -1.20
CA ASP A 12 -9.70 -16.02 -0.09
C ASP A 12 -10.01 -14.52 -0.18
N LEU A 13 -10.88 -14.16 -1.13
CA LEU A 13 -11.37 -12.78 -1.30
C LEU A 13 -12.07 -12.22 -0.06
N PRO A 14 -12.90 -12.99 0.68
CA PRO A 14 -13.48 -12.52 1.93
C PRO A 14 -12.44 -12.10 2.98
N ALA A 15 -11.40 -12.92 3.18
CA ALA A 15 -10.33 -12.57 4.10
C ALA A 15 -9.60 -11.30 3.63
N LEU A 16 -9.26 -11.21 2.34
CA LEU A 16 -8.62 -10.02 1.77
C LEU A 16 -9.47 -8.76 1.99
N ALA A 17 -10.77 -8.83 1.73
CA ALA A 17 -11.70 -7.70 1.92
C ALA A 17 -11.74 -7.22 3.39
N VAL A 18 -11.80 -8.14 4.35
CA VAL A 18 -11.77 -7.83 5.78
C VAL A 18 -10.45 -7.16 6.17
N ARG A 19 -9.31 -7.64 5.63
CA ARG A 19 -8.01 -7.03 5.91
C ARG A 19 -7.88 -5.63 5.32
N VAL A 20 -8.36 -5.41 4.10
CA VAL A 20 -8.39 -4.10 3.46
C VAL A 20 -9.20 -3.13 4.32
N GLN A 21 -10.41 -3.50 4.74
CA GLN A 21 -11.26 -2.66 5.59
C GLN A 21 -10.55 -2.30 6.89
N ARG A 22 -9.94 -3.27 7.57
CA ARG A 22 -9.18 -3.01 8.80
C ARG A 22 -8.05 -2.01 8.58
N LEU A 23 -7.28 -2.17 7.49
CA LEU A 23 -6.18 -1.25 7.17
C LEU A 23 -6.69 0.18 7.01
N LEU A 24 -7.81 0.37 6.32
CA LEU A 24 -8.38 1.69 6.08
C LEU A 24 -9.04 2.29 7.33
N ASP A 25 -9.87 1.52 8.02
CA ASP A 25 -10.79 2.04 9.04
C ASP A 25 -10.18 2.04 10.44
N GLU A 26 -9.49 0.97 10.84
CA GLU A 26 -8.92 0.82 12.18
C GLU A 26 -7.47 1.33 12.22
N GLN A 27 -6.72 1.07 11.15
CA GLN A 27 -5.29 1.38 11.10
C GLN A 27 -4.99 2.63 10.29
N HIS A 28 -5.99 3.29 9.70
CA HIS A 28 -5.86 4.56 9.00
C HIS A 28 -4.72 4.57 7.96
N ALA A 29 -4.57 3.48 7.21
CA ALA A 29 -3.66 3.42 6.09
C ALA A 29 -4.08 4.45 5.04
N GLU A 30 -3.15 5.30 4.63
CA GLU A 30 -3.34 6.32 3.60
C GLU A 30 -3.29 5.70 2.19
N LYS A 31 -2.58 4.58 2.06
CA LYS A 31 -2.44 3.77 0.85
C LYS A 31 -2.30 2.31 1.25
N VAL A 32 -2.82 1.40 0.44
CA VAL A 32 -2.70 -0.04 0.64
C VAL A 32 -2.15 -0.69 -0.62
N ILE A 33 -1.07 -1.45 -0.50
CA ILE A 33 -0.45 -2.16 -1.62
C ILE A 33 -0.70 -3.65 -1.47
N TYR A 34 -1.27 -4.27 -2.51
CA TYR A 34 -1.44 -5.71 -2.58
C TYR A 34 -0.29 -6.35 -3.38
N LEU A 35 0.43 -7.28 -2.74
CA LEU A 35 1.61 -7.92 -3.30
C LEU A 35 1.28 -9.35 -3.75
N ALA A 36 0.58 -9.46 -4.87
CA ALA A 36 0.35 -10.73 -5.55
C ALA A 36 0.52 -10.59 -7.06
N ASP A 37 0.48 -11.71 -7.77
CA ASP A 37 0.52 -11.78 -9.22
C ASP A 37 -0.86 -11.97 -9.89
N ASP A 38 -1.94 -11.96 -9.09
CA ASP A 38 -3.34 -12.11 -9.49
C ASP A 38 -4.14 -10.78 -9.48
N ASP A 39 -5.44 -10.87 -9.75
CA ASP A 39 -6.42 -9.78 -9.84
C ASP A 39 -7.41 -9.74 -8.65
N ALA A 40 -7.04 -10.34 -7.52
CA ALA A 40 -7.94 -10.49 -6.37
C ALA A 40 -8.38 -9.13 -5.78
N LEU A 41 -7.47 -8.16 -5.71
CA LEU A 41 -7.80 -6.83 -5.19
C LEU A 41 -8.72 -6.08 -6.16
N GLU A 42 -8.50 -6.19 -7.46
CA GLU A 42 -9.32 -5.60 -8.51
C GLU A 42 -10.77 -6.09 -8.43
N HIS A 43 -10.96 -7.39 -8.18
CA HIS A 43 -12.29 -7.95 -7.94
C HIS A 43 -12.99 -7.34 -6.73
N ILE A 44 -12.27 -7.12 -5.62
CA ILE A 44 -12.83 -6.48 -4.42
C ILE A 44 -13.17 -5.01 -4.71
N VAL A 45 -12.24 -4.27 -5.34
CA VAL A 45 -12.43 -2.86 -5.68
C VAL A 45 -13.63 -2.70 -6.60
N ALA A 46 -13.74 -3.53 -7.66
CA ALA A 46 -14.85 -3.49 -8.59
C ALA A 46 -16.19 -3.81 -7.90
N SER A 47 -16.20 -4.81 -7.00
CA SER A 47 -17.38 -5.18 -6.22
C SER A 47 -17.85 -4.04 -5.30
N TRP A 48 -16.93 -3.42 -4.56
CA TRP A 48 -17.26 -2.30 -3.67
C TRP A 48 -17.69 -1.06 -4.45
N ALA A 49 -16.98 -0.74 -5.53
CA ALA A 49 -17.30 0.40 -6.35
C ALA A 49 -18.69 0.25 -6.98
N ARG A 50 -19.07 -0.93 -7.48
CA ARG A 50 -20.45 -1.25 -7.91
C ARG A 50 -21.47 -1.09 -6.79
N GLY A 51 -21.13 -1.50 -5.57
CA GLY A 51 -21.97 -1.27 -4.39
C GLY A 51 -22.20 0.21 -4.04
N ILE A 52 -21.26 1.10 -4.43
CA ILE A 52 -21.31 2.54 -4.13
C ILE A 52 -22.05 3.32 -5.23
N VAL A 53 -21.77 3.05 -6.50
CA VAL A 53 -22.30 3.84 -7.64
C VAL A 53 -23.33 3.11 -8.50
N GLY A 54 -23.58 1.82 -8.23
CA GLY A 54 -24.46 0.96 -9.03
C GLY A 54 -23.74 0.25 -10.19
N ASP A 55 -24.50 -0.41 -11.06
CA ASP A 55 -23.99 -1.12 -12.24
C ASP A 55 -23.50 -0.20 -13.38
N ASP A 56 -23.70 1.12 -13.25
CA ASP A 56 -23.25 2.08 -14.26
C ASP A 56 -21.71 2.09 -14.32
N ASP A 57 -21.20 1.93 -15.54
CA ASP A 57 -19.80 1.61 -15.86
C ASP A 57 -18.76 2.34 -14.99
N MET A 58 -17.82 1.55 -14.47
CA MET A 58 -16.73 1.96 -13.57
C MET A 58 -15.72 2.93 -14.19
N ASP A 59 -15.88 3.27 -15.47
CA ASP A 59 -15.00 4.16 -16.23
C ASP A 59 -15.04 5.60 -15.67
N GLU A 60 -13.87 6.23 -15.57
CA GLU A 60 -13.75 7.64 -15.21
C GLU A 60 -14.42 8.55 -16.23
N HIS A 61 -14.43 8.17 -17.50
CA HIS A 61 -15.12 8.93 -18.55
C HIS A 61 -16.65 8.90 -18.37
N ALA A 62 -17.19 7.80 -17.83
CA ALA A 62 -18.61 7.66 -17.56
C ALA A 62 -19.08 8.54 -16.38
N VAL A 63 -18.18 9.03 -15.52
CA VAL A 63 -18.54 9.93 -14.40
C VAL A 63 -19.18 11.22 -14.92
N PHE A 64 -18.64 11.81 -15.98
CA PHE A 64 -19.17 13.05 -16.54
C PHE A 64 -20.53 12.84 -17.21
N GLU A 65 -20.74 11.70 -17.85
CA GLU A 65 -22.04 11.33 -18.43
C GLU A 65 -23.11 11.07 -17.35
N ARG A 66 -22.74 10.36 -16.27
CA ARG A 66 -23.60 10.18 -15.09
C ARG A 66 -23.96 11.51 -14.43
N ALA A 67 -22.96 12.38 -14.24
CA ALA A 67 -23.16 13.71 -13.67
C ALA A 67 -24.08 14.57 -14.56
N ALA A 68 -23.86 14.57 -15.88
CA ALA A 68 -24.69 15.31 -16.82
C ALA A 68 -26.15 14.83 -16.78
N THR A 69 -26.37 13.51 -16.74
CA THR A 69 -27.71 12.91 -16.72
C THR A 69 -28.46 13.20 -15.41
N ARG A 70 -27.78 13.09 -14.26
CA ARG A 70 -28.40 13.35 -12.95
C ARG A 70 -28.65 14.84 -12.72
N CYS A 71 -27.70 15.72 -13.05
CA CYS A 71 -27.79 17.14 -12.70
C CYS A 71 -28.83 17.94 -13.50
N THR A 72 -29.33 17.44 -14.64
CA THR A 72 -30.31 18.17 -15.45
C THR A 72 -31.70 18.28 -14.81
N MET A 73 -32.08 17.35 -13.90
CA MET A 73 -33.43 17.31 -13.30
C MET A 73 -33.44 16.92 -11.81
N ALA A 74 -32.28 16.75 -11.17
CA ALA A 74 -32.18 16.28 -9.78
C ALA A 74 -32.49 17.38 -8.74
N SER A 75 -32.98 16.94 -7.57
CA SER A 75 -33.02 17.76 -6.36
C SER A 75 -31.60 18.00 -5.82
N SER A 76 -31.43 19.01 -4.96
CA SER A 76 -30.16 19.25 -4.27
C SER A 76 -29.69 18.04 -3.46
N GLU A 77 -30.63 17.36 -2.79
CA GLU A 77 -30.36 16.15 -2.01
C GLU A 77 -29.80 15.01 -2.88
N ALA A 78 -30.38 14.79 -4.06
CA ALA A 78 -29.89 13.79 -5.00
C ALA A 78 -28.51 14.14 -5.59
N ILE A 79 -28.19 15.43 -5.73
CA ILE A 79 -26.86 15.89 -6.12
C ILE A 79 -25.84 15.62 -5.00
N ASP A 80 -26.20 15.90 -3.74
CA ASP A 80 -25.32 15.67 -2.60
C ASP A 80 -25.01 14.17 -2.41
N GLU A 81 -26.00 13.29 -2.56
CA GLU A 81 -25.82 11.84 -2.53
C GLU A 81 -24.91 11.34 -3.66
N PHE A 82 -25.08 11.89 -4.87
CA PHE A 82 -24.20 11.57 -5.99
C PHE A 82 -22.75 12.00 -5.72
N VAL A 83 -22.53 13.22 -5.22
CA VAL A 83 -21.18 13.69 -4.90
C VAL A 83 -20.56 12.86 -3.78
N ALA A 84 -21.34 12.48 -2.77
CA ALA A 84 -20.88 11.63 -1.68
C ALA A 84 -20.46 10.23 -2.16
N SER A 85 -21.27 9.60 -3.01
CA SER A 85 -20.96 8.27 -3.59
C SER A 85 -19.73 8.32 -4.50
N GLU A 86 -19.60 9.31 -5.38
CA GLU A 86 -18.40 9.45 -6.22
C GLU A 86 -17.14 9.73 -5.38
N ARG A 87 -17.24 10.53 -4.31
CA ARG A 87 -16.13 10.71 -3.36
C ARG A 87 -15.76 9.39 -2.67
N ALA A 88 -16.75 8.59 -2.26
CA ALA A 88 -16.50 7.28 -1.67
C ALA A 88 -15.82 6.33 -2.68
N ARG A 89 -16.24 6.32 -3.95
CA ARG A 89 -15.60 5.56 -5.03
C ARG A 89 -14.15 6.01 -5.25
N LEU A 90 -13.89 7.32 -5.30
CA LEU A 90 -12.54 7.85 -5.47
C LEU A 90 -11.60 7.47 -4.32
N ARG A 91 -12.12 7.30 -3.10
CA ARG A 91 -11.31 6.82 -1.97
C ARG A 91 -10.79 5.39 -2.18
N LEU A 92 -11.40 4.58 -3.05
CA LEU A 92 -10.89 3.25 -3.37
C LEU A 92 -9.56 3.28 -4.15
N LYS A 93 -9.19 4.42 -4.76
CA LYS A 93 -7.91 4.59 -5.46
C LYS A 93 -6.67 4.46 -4.57
N VAL A 94 -6.85 4.48 -3.25
CA VAL A 94 -5.76 4.22 -2.29
C VAL A 94 -5.35 2.75 -2.28
N LEU A 95 -6.18 1.85 -2.84
CA LEU A 95 -5.93 0.43 -2.99
C LEU A 95 -5.20 0.20 -4.30
N VAL A 96 -4.00 -0.36 -4.24
CA VAL A 96 -3.09 -0.47 -5.38
C VAL A 96 -2.52 -1.88 -5.47
N SER A 97 -2.73 -2.54 -6.60
CA SER A 97 -1.98 -3.74 -6.95
C SER A 97 -0.63 -3.37 -7.56
N LEU A 98 0.28 -4.34 -7.63
CA LEU A 98 1.53 -4.15 -8.36
C LEU A 98 1.23 -3.83 -9.84
N PRO A 99 1.96 -2.88 -10.44
CA PRO A 99 1.83 -2.57 -11.86
C PRO A 99 2.28 -3.76 -12.74
N GLU A 100 2.06 -3.67 -14.05
CA GLU A 100 2.51 -4.69 -15.02
C GLU A 100 4.02 -4.96 -14.97
N THR A 101 4.82 -3.96 -14.59
CA THR A 101 6.26 -4.10 -14.34
C THR A 101 6.58 -4.98 -13.13
N ARG A 102 5.56 -5.38 -12.36
CA ARG A 102 5.58 -6.18 -11.13
C ARG A 102 6.44 -5.58 -10.02
N ARG A 103 6.73 -4.28 -10.11
CA ARG A 103 7.63 -3.54 -9.22
C ARG A 103 7.09 -2.14 -8.98
N LEU A 104 7.07 -1.72 -7.73
CA LEU A 104 6.68 -0.37 -7.32
C LEU A 104 7.72 0.16 -6.34
N ASN A 105 8.10 1.44 -6.48
CA ASN A 105 9.01 2.11 -5.57
C ASN A 105 8.26 3.23 -4.82
N GLU A 106 8.45 3.30 -3.52
CA GLU A 106 7.95 4.40 -2.68
C GLU A 106 9.10 5.01 -1.86
N LEU A 107 8.94 6.28 -1.50
CA LEU A 107 9.81 6.94 -0.55
C LEU A 107 9.12 6.95 0.82
N LEU A 108 9.73 6.28 1.80
CA LEU A 108 9.26 6.23 3.19
C LEU A 108 10.35 6.79 4.10
N GLY A 109 10.07 7.86 4.85
CA GLY A 109 11.04 8.46 5.77
C GLY A 109 12.40 8.80 5.14
N GLY A 110 12.40 9.22 3.86
CA GLY A 110 13.62 9.52 3.09
C GLY A 110 14.39 8.30 2.60
N ARG A 111 13.79 7.09 2.67
CA ARG A 111 14.38 5.83 2.20
C ARG A 111 13.55 5.22 1.07
N VAL A 112 14.22 4.59 0.13
CA VAL A 112 13.55 3.86 -0.95
C VAL A 112 13.05 2.51 -0.41
N ALA A 113 11.76 2.26 -0.59
CA ALA A 113 11.11 0.98 -0.37
C ALA A 113 10.69 0.39 -1.72
N LEU A 114 11.23 -0.79 -2.03
CA LEU A 114 10.92 -1.55 -3.24
C LEU A 114 9.85 -2.60 -2.90
N PHE A 115 8.74 -2.58 -3.64
CA PHE A 115 7.62 -3.51 -3.52
C PHE A 115 7.58 -4.42 -4.74
N VAL A 116 7.56 -5.73 -4.50
CA VAL A 116 7.49 -6.77 -5.54
C VAL A 116 6.62 -7.94 -5.11
N TYR A 117 6.23 -8.78 -6.06
CA TYR A 117 5.63 -10.08 -5.70
C TYR A 117 6.74 -11.07 -5.33
N ASP A 118 7.61 -11.42 -6.28
CA ASP A 118 8.68 -12.39 -6.08
C ASP A 118 10.00 -11.69 -5.71
N GLY A 119 10.42 -11.84 -4.45
CA GLY A 119 11.68 -11.29 -3.95
C GLY A 119 12.92 -11.96 -4.56
N ASP A 120 12.81 -13.23 -5.00
CA ASP A 120 13.91 -13.99 -5.58
C ASP A 120 14.20 -13.59 -7.04
N ALA A 121 13.26 -12.88 -7.67
CA ALA A 121 13.43 -12.32 -9.02
C ALA A 121 14.31 -11.05 -9.05
N LEU A 122 14.79 -10.58 -7.90
CA LEU A 122 15.61 -9.38 -7.77
C LEU A 122 17.11 -9.72 -7.87
N ASN A 123 17.84 -8.90 -8.63
CA ASN A 123 19.30 -8.90 -8.62
C ASN A 123 19.86 -7.71 -7.78
N GLU A 124 21.18 -7.63 -7.61
CA GLU A 124 21.80 -6.54 -6.81
C GLU A 124 21.58 -5.14 -7.40
N ASP A 125 21.48 -5.03 -8.73
CA ASP A 125 21.21 -3.74 -9.39
C ASP A 125 19.77 -3.29 -9.11
N ASP A 126 18.82 -4.21 -9.08
CA ASP A 126 17.43 -3.94 -8.70
C ASP A 126 17.32 -3.47 -7.24
N LEU A 127 18.18 -4.02 -6.38
CA LEU A 127 18.27 -3.67 -4.96
C LEU A 127 19.10 -2.41 -4.71
N ALA A 128 19.71 -1.82 -5.72
CA ALA A 128 20.56 -0.65 -5.57
C ALA A 128 19.75 0.54 -5.04
N GLY A 129 20.16 1.10 -3.91
CA GLY A 129 19.49 2.24 -3.26
C GLY A 129 18.25 1.89 -2.42
N ALA A 130 17.67 0.69 -2.56
CA ALA A 130 16.59 0.24 -1.69
C ALA A 130 17.10 -0.03 -0.27
N SER A 131 16.44 0.57 0.73
CA SER A 131 16.67 0.26 2.15
C SER A 131 15.64 -0.71 2.72
N LEU A 132 14.45 -0.76 2.09
CA LEU A 132 13.39 -1.70 2.41
C LEU A 132 13.05 -2.51 1.15
N VAL A 133 12.92 -3.82 1.30
CA VAL A 133 12.48 -4.74 0.25
C VAL A 133 11.24 -5.43 0.78
N VAL A 134 10.10 -5.15 0.17
CA VAL A 134 8.79 -5.69 0.56
C VAL A 134 8.33 -6.63 -0.53
N PHE A 135 8.09 -7.89 -0.19
CA PHE A 135 7.73 -8.92 -1.17
C PHE A 135 6.50 -9.72 -0.74
N GLY A 136 5.74 -10.17 -1.73
CA GLY A 136 4.46 -10.86 -1.53
C GLY A 136 4.57 -12.38 -1.46
N LYS A 137 5.46 -12.99 -2.25
CA LYS A 137 5.62 -14.44 -2.39
C LYS A 137 6.26 -15.06 -1.14
N SER A 138 5.44 -15.22 -0.10
CA SER A 138 5.79 -15.85 1.16
C SER A 138 4.52 -16.33 1.85
N GLU A 139 4.48 -17.60 2.26
CA GLU A 139 3.35 -18.16 3.03
C GLU A 139 3.30 -17.53 4.43
N GLU A 140 4.45 -17.42 5.09
CA GLU A 140 4.58 -16.87 6.44
C GLU A 140 5.14 -15.44 6.41
N PRO A 141 4.86 -14.62 7.43
CA PRO A 141 5.44 -13.29 7.52
C PRO A 141 6.96 -13.34 7.71
N VAL A 142 7.64 -12.37 7.11
CA VAL A 142 9.08 -12.17 7.24
C VAL A 142 9.33 -10.74 7.68
N LEU A 143 10.18 -10.58 8.70
CA LEU A 143 10.74 -9.29 9.09
C LEU A 143 12.19 -9.52 9.48
N LYS A 144 13.11 -9.30 8.53
CA LYS A 144 14.50 -9.70 8.69
C LYS A 144 15.46 -8.71 8.07
N ARG A 145 16.56 -8.41 8.77
CA ARG A 145 17.65 -7.61 8.24
C ARG A 145 18.63 -8.48 7.46
N VAL A 146 18.97 -8.06 6.24
CA VAL A 146 19.99 -8.69 5.38
C VAL A 146 20.95 -7.59 4.92
N GLY A 147 22.18 -7.63 5.44
CA GLY A 147 23.12 -6.53 5.27
C GLY A 147 22.54 -5.20 5.76
N ALA A 148 22.52 -4.19 4.89
CA ALA A 148 21.98 -2.87 5.19
C ALA A 148 20.44 -2.76 5.01
N ARG A 149 19.80 -3.77 4.40
CA ARG A 149 18.40 -3.73 3.98
C ARG A 149 17.50 -4.45 4.97
N LEU A 150 16.27 -3.98 5.10
CA LEU A 150 15.21 -4.69 5.81
C LEU A 150 14.30 -5.38 4.79
N HIS A 151 14.16 -6.69 4.93
CA HIS A 151 13.30 -7.54 4.10
C HIS A 151 12.00 -7.82 4.85
N ILE A 152 10.89 -7.59 4.18
CA ILE A 152 9.55 -7.61 4.76
C ILE A 152 8.64 -8.45 3.85
N ALA A 153 7.95 -9.42 4.42
CA ALA A 153 6.83 -10.09 3.77
C ALA A 153 5.65 -10.11 4.74
N PRO A 154 4.45 -9.69 4.34
CA PRO A 154 3.26 -9.82 5.17
C PRO A 154 2.88 -11.28 5.48
N GLY A 155 3.30 -12.23 4.63
CA GLY A 155 2.73 -13.59 4.59
C GLY A 155 1.41 -13.63 3.82
N ALA A 156 0.92 -14.83 3.50
CA ALA A 156 -0.38 -15.02 2.85
C ALA A 156 -1.52 -14.46 3.72
N ILE A 157 -2.64 -14.08 3.10
CA ILE A 157 -3.74 -13.37 3.79
C ILE A 157 -4.34 -14.15 4.97
N ASP A 158 -4.30 -15.47 4.87
CA ASP A 158 -4.80 -16.44 5.84
C ASP A 158 -3.75 -16.82 6.89
N SER A 159 -2.51 -16.31 6.78
CA SER A 159 -1.47 -16.52 7.77
C SER A 159 -1.94 -16.08 9.15
N LYS A 160 -1.84 -17.00 10.11
CA LYS A 160 -2.25 -16.78 11.51
C LYS A 160 -1.44 -15.68 12.17
N THR A 161 -0.18 -15.54 11.77
CA THR A 161 0.74 -14.55 12.35
C THR A 161 0.92 -13.33 11.47
N GLY A 162 0.25 -13.26 10.31
CA GLY A 162 0.43 -12.17 9.35
C GLY A 162 -0.77 -11.98 8.41
N GLY A 163 -0.44 -11.84 7.13
CA GLY A 163 -1.33 -11.45 6.04
C GLY A 163 -1.34 -9.95 5.78
N CYS A 164 -0.83 -9.14 6.71
CA CYS A 164 -0.76 -7.69 6.59
C CYS A 164 0.53 -7.16 7.19
N ALA A 165 1.05 -6.07 6.61
CA ALA A 165 2.08 -5.24 7.22
C ALA A 165 1.66 -3.77 7.19
N LEU A 166 2.19 -3.01 8.14
CA LEU A 166 1.97 -1.58 8.25
C LEU A 166 3.32 -0.87 8.36
N LEU A 167 3.56 0.09 7.47
CA LEU A 167 4.77 0.89 7.41
C LEU A 167 4.40 2.36 7.68
N ASP A 168 4.89 2.92 8.77
CA ASP A 168 4.55 4.27 9.23
C ASP A 168 5.82 5.12 9.41
N ASP A 169 5.93 6.23 8.67
CA ASP A 169 7.08 7.15 8.72
C ASP A 169 6.81 8.47 9.49
N GLY A 170 5.67 8.61 10.17
CA GLY A 170 5.23 9.87 10.77
C GLY A 170 6.07 10.41 11.94
N SER A 171 7.03 9.63 12.46
CA SER A 171 7.80 9.97 13.67
C SER A 171 9.28 10.33 13.41
N GLY A 172 9.66 10.53 12.14
CA GLY A 172 11.08 10.66 11.76
C GLY A 172 11.85 9.34 11.81
N SER A 173 11.18 8.25 12.19
CA SER A 173 11.61 6.86 12.03
C SER A 173 10.53 6.10 11.28
N ILE A 174 10.92 5.03 10.60
CA ILE A 174 9.96 4.12 9.94
C ILE A 174 9.67 3.00 10.92
N ARG A 175 8.43 2.91 11.39
CA ARG A 175 7.92 1.77 12.14
C ARG A 175 7.35 0.76 11.15
N ILE A 176 7.78 -0.49 11.25
CA ILE A 176 7.24 -1.62 10.48
C ILE A 176 6.59 -2.59 11.46
N GLU A 177 5.35 -2.98 11.18
CA GLU A 177 4.59 -3.95 11.96
C GLU A 177 4.01 -5.02 11.06
N ILE A 178 4.11 -6.29 11.47
CA ILE A 178 3.33 -7.39 10.89
C ILE A 178 2.08 -7.56 11.75
N VAL A 179 0.93 -7.69 11.09
CA VAL A 179 -0.38 -7.74 11.74
C VAL A 179 -1.12 -9.01 11.35
N SER A 180 -1.57 -9.76 12.35
CA SER A 180 -2.37 -10.98 12.22
C SER A 180 -3.84 -10.73 11.86
N SER A 181 -4.59 -11.82 11.64
CA SER A 181 -6.03 -11.80 11.34
C SER A 181 -6.92 -11.24 12.41
N SER A 182 -6.47 -11.19 13.66
CA SER A 182 -7.17 -10.52 14.76
C SER A 182 -6.85 -9.03 14.86
N GLY A 183 -5.87 -8.52 14.10
CA GLY A 183 -5.37 -7.15 14.23
C GLY A 183 -4.23 -7.02 15.24
N GLU A 184 -3.77 -8.11 15.85
CA GLU A 184 -2.63 -8.10 16.76
C GLU A 184 -1.31 -7.94 16.01
N VAL A 185 -0.41 -7.12 16.54
CA VAL A 185 0.96 -6.96 16.06
C VAL A 185 1.78 -8.16 16.51
N THR A 186 2.29 -8.94 15.55
CA THR A 186 3.03 -10.18 15.79
C THR A 186 4.54 -10.00 15.65
N ALA A 187 4.97 -9.02 14.86
CA ALA A 187 6.36 -8.62 14.74
C ALA A 187 6.46 -7.10 14.53
N ARG A 188 7.55 -6.49 15.00
CA ARG A 188 7.81 -5.06 14.88
C ARG A 188 9.29 -4.78 14.71
N GLU A 189 9.62 -3.81 13.87
CA GLU A 189 10.95 -3.21 13.71
C GLU A 189 10.82 -1.69 13.65
N ILE A 190 11.84 -0.97 14.13
CA ILE A 190 11.95 0.48 13.97
C ILE A 190 13.24 0.81 13.25
N MET A 191 13.13 1.46 12.10
CA MET A 191 14.27 2.01 11.36
C MET A 191 14.43 3.48 11.71
N ALA A 192 15.51 3.81 12.42
CA ALA A 192 15.86 5.19 12.71
C ALA A 192 16.05 6.00 11.41
N ALA A 193 15.88 7.33 11.53
CA ALA A 193 16.20 8.29 10.48
C ALA A 193 17.59 8.00 9.90
N PRO A 194 17.81 8.20 8.59
CA PRO A 194 19.17 8.32 8.07
C PRO A 194 19.90 9.37 8.92
N SER A 195 21.04 9.01 9.53
CA SER A 195 21.82 10.05 10.20
C SER A 195 22.30 11.03 9.13
N ALA A 196 22.18 12.33 9.42
CA ALA A 196 22.86 13.35 8.62
C ALA A 196 24.38 13.22 8.84
N ALA A 197 24.99 12.19 8.26
CA ALA A 197 26.41 11.95 8.39
C ALA A 197 27.18 13.00 7.56
N ALA A 198 27.79 13.92 8.31
CA ALA A 198 28.85 14.86 7.92
C ALA A 198 28.55 15.81 6.76
N ARG A 199 28.14 17.04 7.09
CA ARG A 199 28.52 18.22 6.29
C ARG A 199 30.02 18.10 5.99
N MET A 200 30.37 17.95 4.73
CA MET A 200 31.75 17.97 4.26
C MET A 200 32.27 19.41 4.42
N TRP A 201 33.04 19.69 5.47
CA TRP A 201 33.73 20.97 5.62
C TRP A 201 34.92 20.97 4.66
N ALA A 202 34.73 21.54 3.46
CA ALA A 202 35.85 21.85 2.58
C ALA A 202 36.72 22.93 3.25
N HIS A 203 37.82 22.51 3.87
CA HIS A 203 38.89 23.44 4.27
C HIS A 203 39.59 23.91 3.00
N GLY A 204 39.16 25.06 2.48
CA GLY A 204 39.89 25.79 1.46
C GLY A 204 41.19 26.32 2.04
N ASN A 205 42.29 25.57 1.88
CA ASN A 205 43.64 26.10 2.05
C ASN A 205 43.96 26.99 0.85
N SER A 206 43.74 28.30 1.00
CA SER A 206 44.37 29.30 0.14
C SER A 206 45.62 29.81 0.82
N LYS A 207 46.77 29.24 0.45
CA LYS A 207 48.05 29.95 0.50
C LYS A 207 48.51 30.15 -0.93
N LEU A 208 48.52 31.41 -1.36
CA LEU A 208 49.56 32.06 -2.17
C LEU A 208 49.29 33.57 -2.10
#